data_AF-A0A957R277-F1
#
_entry.id   AF-A0A957R277-F1
#
_cell.length_a   1.000
_cell.length_b   1.000
_cell.length_c   1.000
_cell.angle_alpha   90.00
_cell.angle_beta   90.00
_cell.angle_gamma   90.00
#
_symmetry.space_group_name_H-M   'P 1'
#
loop_
_entity.id
_entity.type
_entity.pdbx_description
1 polymer ?
#
loop_
_entity_poly.entity_id
_entity_poly.type
_entity_poly.pdbx_seq_one_letter_code
_entity_poly.pdbx_strand_id
1 'polypeptide(L)'
;GHALYIWHCDQAGNYSLYSSDAVAEDYLRGVQVSDSDGKVNFVSVFPACYAGRWPHAHFEIYRSLDEATSAANVLHTSQLALPEDICDQVYATDGYTQSVHNLAQLSLATDNVFRDGVESQLASITGDNDAGYTVRLTVGVPA
;
A
#
# COMPACT_ATOMS: atom_id res chain seq x y z
N GLY A 1 -4.70 19.79 -5.71
CA GLY A 1 -5.62 19.29 -4.67
C GLY A 1 -4.84 18.92 -3.44
N HIS A 2 -5.33 17.95 -2.68
CA HIS A 2 -4.63 17.36 -1.54
C HIS A 2 -3.34 16.68 -1.99
N ALA A 3 -2.33 16.61 -1.14
CA ALA A 3 -1.16 15.78 -1.39
C ALA A 3 -1.34 14.41 -0.72
N LEU A 4 -0.97 13.35 -1.42
CA LEU A 4 -0.96 11.99 -0.89
C LEU A 4 0.48 11.46 -0.90
N TYR A 5 0.95 11.03 0.26
CA TYR A 5 2.18 10.27 0.41
C TYR A 5 1.83 8.79 0.51
N ILE A 6 2.49 7.93 -0.27
CA ILE A 6 2.28 6.48 -0.27
C ILE A 6 3.61 5.77 -0.03
N TRP A 7 3.57 4.65 0.70
CA TRP A 7 4.72 3.76 0.83
C TRP A 7 4.30 2.30 1.06
N HIS A 8 5.14 1.36 0.64
CA HIS A 8 4.94 -0.07 0.87
C HIS A 8 6.27 -0.82 0.90
N CYS A 9 6.23 -2.10 1.26
CA CYS A 9 7.41 -2.96 1.24
C CYS A 9 7.77 -3.42 -0.18
N ASP A 10 9.04 -3.80 -0.36
CA ASP A 10 9.48 -4.47 -1.58
C ASP A 10 9.05 -5.95 -1.63
N GLN A 11 9.46 -6.65 -2.70
CA GLN A 11 9.15 -8.07 -2.94
C GLN A 11 9.66 -8.99 -1.83
N ALA A 12 10.70 -8.61 -1.08
CA ALA A 12 11.23 -9.38 0.05
C ALA A 12 10.55 -9.02 1.39
N GLY A 13 9.63 -8.04 1.39
CA GLY A 13 8.97 -7.55 2.59
C GLY A 13 9.77 -6.50 3.36
N ASN A 14 10.83 -5.94 2.78
CA ASN A 14 11.60 -4.87 3.42
C ASN A 14 10.99 -3.51 3.14
N TYR A 15 11.16 -2.60 4.10
CA TYR A 15 10.83 -1.19 3.91
C TYR A 15 12.12 -0.37 3.88
N SER A 16 12.29 0.44 2.84
CA SER A 16 13.26 1.54 2.82
C SER A 16 13.09 2.42 4.07
N LEU A 17 14.12 3.10 4.57
CA LEU A 17 14.12 3.87 5.83
C LEU A 17 13.89 3.08 7.14
N TYR A 18 13.45 1.82 7.10
CA TYR A 18 13.11 1.04 8.31
C TYR A 18 13.90 -0.27 8.43
N SER A 19 14.00 -1.06 7.36
CA SER A 19 14.78 -2.30 7.35
C SER A 19 16.27 -1.98 7.48
N SER A 20 17.02 -2.77 8.25
CA SER A 20 18.45 -2.53 8.52
C SER A 20 19.27 -2.34 7.25
N ASP A 21 18.95 -3.15 6.23
CA ASP A 21 19.69 -3.21 4.97
C ASP A 21 19.19 -2.19 3.95
N ALA A 22 18.16 -1.40 4.29
CA ALA A 22 17.54 -0.39 3.43
C ALA A 22 17.32 0.96 4.15
N VAL A 23 17.97 1.18 5.30
CA VAL A 23 17.74 2.38 6.13
C VAL A 23 18.18 3.68 5.45
N ALA A 24 19.14 3.60 4.54
CA ALA A 24 19.64 4.75 3.76
C ALA A 24 18.91 4.93 2.43
N GLU A 25 17.94 4.06 2.11
CA GLU A 25 17.20 4.07 0.86
C GLU A 25 15.84 4.76 1.04
N ASP A 26 15.25 5.23 -0.06
CA ASP A 26 13.92 5.85 -0.11
C ASP A 26 12.99 5.26 -1.19
N TYR A 27 13.32 4.07 -1.72
CA TYR A 27 12.52 3.39 -2.73
C TYR A 27 11.08 3.10 -2.26
N LEU A 28 10.17 2.94 -3.23
CA LEU A 28 8.75 2.56 -2.99
C LEU A 28 8.02 3.53 -2.04
N ARG A 29 8.41 4.79 -2.11
CA ARG A 29 7.83 5.93 -1.41
C ARG A 29 7.58 7.04 -2.44
N GLY A 30 6.47 7.76 -2.32
CA GLY A 30 6.19 8.83 -3.27
C GLY A 30 5.09 9.77 -2.82
N VAL A 31 5.18 11.03 -3.26
CA VAL A 31 4.16 12.05 -3.03
C VAL A 31 3.57 12.50 -4.37
N GLN A 32 2.26 12.59 -4.46
CA GLN A 32 1.55 13.19 -5.60
C GLN A 32 0.45 14.13 -5.12
N VAL A 33 0.12 15.10 -5.96
CA VAL A 33 -0.97 16.05 -5.71
C VAL A 33 -2.19 15.63 -6.51
N SER A 34 -3.35 15.60 -5.88
CA SER A 34 -4.59 15.24 -6.55
C SER A 34 -4.98 16.28 -7.61
N ASP A 35 -5.49 15.78 -8.73
CA ASP A 35 -6.04 16.60 -9.81
C ASP A 35 -7.40 17.24 -9.43
N SER A 36 -8.05 17.90 -10.38
CA SER A 36 -9.36 18.54 -10.16
C SER A 36 -10.49 17.57 -9.86
N ASP A 37 -10.34 16.28 -10.22
CA ASP A 37 -11.29 15.22 -9.90
C ASP A 37 -10.96 14.53 -8.56
N GLY A 38 -9.89 14.95 -7.88
CA GLY A 38 -9.41 14.32 -6.64
C GLY A 38 -8.60 13.04 -6.86
N LYS A 39 -8.14 12.75 -8.07
CA LYS A 39 -7.37 11.53 -8.36
C LYS A 39 -5.87 11.76 -8.16
N VAL A 40 -5.21 10.76 -7.58
CA VAL A 40 -3.75 10.60 -7.58
C VAL A 40 -3.40 9.28 -8.24
N ASN A 41 -2.29 9.23 -8.98
CA ASN A 41 -1.82 8.02 -9.64
C ASN A 41 -0.36 7.78 -9.30
N PHE A 42 -0.03 6.53 -8.99
CA PHE A 42 1.32 6.07 -8.75
C PHE A 42 1.55 4.81 -9.61
N VAL A 43 2.79 4.64 -10.06
CA VAL A 43 3.25 3.39 -10.67
C VAL A 43 4.28 2.81 -9.72
N SER A 44 4.07 1.56 -9.34
CA SER A 44 4.95 0.85 -8.41
C SER A 44 4.96 -0.65 -8.70
N VAL A 45 5.77 -1.39 -7.97
CA VAL A 45 5.72 -2.86 -7.93
C VAL A 45 4.62 -3.32 -6.95
N PHE A 46 4.20 -4.57 -7.07
CA PHE A 46 3.26 -5.17 -6.13
C PHE A 46 3.96 -5.44 -4.78
N PRO A 47 3.39 -5.08 -3.63
CA PRO A 47 4.03 -5.31 -2.33
C PRO A 47 3.97 -6.77 -1.91
N ALA A 48 4.94 -7.20 -1.12
CA ALA A 48 4.96 -8.54 -0.54
C ALA A 48 3.98 -8.72 0.64
N CYS A 49 3.81 -9.99 1.05
CA CYS A 49 3.31 -10.32 2.38
C CYS A 49 4.50 -10.55 3.31
N TYR A 50 4.75 -9.64 4.24
CA TYR A 50 5.71 -9.86 5.33
C TYR A 50 5.01 -10.47 6.56
N ALA A 51 5.79 -11.08 7.45
CA ALA A 51 5.24 -11.88 8.55
C ALA A 51 4.28 -11.07 9.44
N GLY A 52 3.07 -11.59 9.63
CA GLY A 52 2.06 -11.07 10.57
C GLY A 52 1.21 -9.90 10.06
N ARG A 53 1.36 -9.48 8.79
CA ARG A 53 0.56 -8.39 8.20
C ARG A 53 0.06 -8.72 6.80
N TRP A 54 -1.22 -8.42 6.55
CA TRP A 54 -1.86 -8.63 5.25
C TRP A 54 -1.22 -7.74 4.19
N PRO A 55 -1.09 -8.15 2.91
CA PRO A 55 -0.49 -7.30 1.86
C PRO A 55 -1.16 -5.93 1.72
N HIS A 56 -0.36 -4.87 1.77
CA HIS A 56 -0.86 -3.50 1.82
C HIS A 56 0.11 -2.45 1.28
N ALA A 57 -0.44 -1.28 1.00
CA ALA A 57 0.32 -0.04 0.92
C ALA A 57 -0.26 0.98 1.91
N HIS A 58 0.62 1.68 2.60
CA HIS A 58 0.25 2.75 3.50
C HIS A 58 0.10 4.07 2.74
N PHE A 59 -0.75 4.95 3.25
CA PHE A 59 -0.79 6.32 2.76
C PHE A 59 -1.18 7.34 3.82
N GLU A 60 -0.75 8.57 3.58
CA GLU A 60 -1.10 9.77 4.33
C GLU A 60 -1.62 10.84 3.39
N ILE A 61 -2.63 11.58 3.82
CA ILE A 61 -3.24 12.68 3.07
C ILE A 61 -2.98 13.99 3.81
N TYR A 62 -2.58 14.99 3.04
CA TYR A 62 -2.24 16.34 3.49
C TYR A 62 -3.08 17.37 2.73
N ARG A 63 -3.35 18.53 3.34
CA ARG A 63 -4.11 19.63 2.70
C ARG A 63 -3.49 20.10 1.40
N SER A 64 -2.17 20.15 1.36
CA SER A 64 -1.39 20.64 0.23
C SER A 64 0.00 19.99 0.21
N LEU A 65 0.72 20.16 -0.90
CA LEU A 65 2.10 19.67 -1.03
C LEU A 65 3.05 20.36 -0.04
N ASP A 66 2.87 21.66 0.19
CA ASP A 66 3.71 22.44 1.12
C ASP A 66 3.55 21.96 2.57
N GLU A 67 2.37 21.47 2.93
CA GLU A 67 2.09 20.88 4.24
C GLU A 67 2.60 19.43 4.37
N ALA A 68 2.88 18.73 3.26
CA ALA A 68 3.38 17.35 3.22
C ALA A 68 4.87 17.23 3.57
N THR A 69 5.30 17.93 4.62
CA THR A 69 6.70 18.02 5.08
C THR A 69 6.89 17.48 6.50
N SER A 70 5.81 17.20 7.22
CA SER A 70 5.83 16.70 8.59
C SER A 70 4.57 15.90 8.93
N ALA A 71 4.73 14.80 9.67
CA ALA A 71 3.62 13.97 10.14
C ALA A 71 2.60 14.74 11.00
N ALA A 72 2.98 15.88 11.57
CA ALA A 72 2.06 16.74 12.33
C ALA A 72 0.95 17.37 11.47
N ASN A 73 1.12 17.42 10.15
CA ASN A 73 0.17 18.02 9.21
C ASN A 73 -0.73 16.98 8.53
N VAL A 74 -0.63 15.71 8.91
CA VAL A 74 -1.43 14.64 8.32
C VAL A 74 -2.90 14.86 8.67
N LEU A 75 -3.75 14.95 7.64
CA LEU A 75 -5.20 14.98 7.78
C LEU A 75 -5.77 13.60 8.03
N HIS A 76 -5.20 12.61 7.36
CA HIS A 76 -5.70 11.24 7.38
C HIS A 76 -4.57 10.26 7.10
N THR A 77 -4.40 9.27 7.98
CA THR A 77 -3.51 8.13 7.79
C THR A 77 -4.36 6.89 7.63
N SER A 78 -4.07 6.09 6.61
CA SER A 78 -4.72 4.80 6.40
C SER A 78 -3.83 3.89 5.57
N GLN A 79 -4.38 2.79 5.09
CA GLN A 79 -3.72 1.77 4.29
C GLN A 79 -4.74 1.13 3.35
N LEU A 80 -4.28 0.64 2.21
CA LEU A 80 -5.08 -0.14 1.28
C LEU A 80 -4.72 -1.62 1.44
N ALA A 81 -5.73 -2.49 1.52
CA ALA A 81 -5.56 -3.94 1.48
C ALA A 81 -5.68 -4.44 0.04
N LEU A 82 -4.90 -5.47 -0.30
CA LEU A 82 -4.98 -6.15 -1.59
C LEU A 82 -5.86 -7.41 -1.49
N PRO A 83 -6.77 -7.69 -2.43
CA PRO A 83 -7.57 -8.91 -2.44
C PRO A 83 -6.73 -10.20 -2.47
N GLU A 84 -7.20 -11.24 -1.78
CA GLU A 84 -6.49 -12.51 -1.62
C GLU A 84 -6.23 -13.21 -2.95
N ASP A 85 -7.23 -13.27 -3.82
CA ASP A 85 -7.16 -13.90 -5.14
C ASP A 85 -6.10 -13.25 -6.04
N ILE A 86 -5.95 -11.93 -5.95
CA ILE A 86 -4.89 -11.20 -6.67
C ILE A 86 -3.52 -11.46 -6.03
N CYS A 87 -3.44 -11.50 -4.70
CA CYS A 87 -2.20 -11.85 -4.01
C CYS A 87 -1.72 -13.25 -4.41
N ASP A 88 -2.62 -14.23 -4.47
CA ASP A 88 -2.30 -15.60 -4.90
C ASP A 88 -1.76 -15.64 -6.34
N GLN A 89 -2.38 -14.88 -7.26
CA GLN A 89 -1.92 -14.78 -8.65
C GLN A 89 -0.52 -14.18 -8.76
N VAL A 90 -0.24 -13.09 -8.04
CA VAL A 90 1.06 -12.44 -8.06
C VAL A 90 2.12 -13.29 -7.36
N TYR A 91 1.79 -13.90 -6.22
CA TYR A 91 2.76 -14.66 -5.43
C TYR A 91 3.12 -16.02 -6.04
N ALA A 92 2.37 -16.47 -7.04
CA ALA A 92 2.77 -17.59 -7.90
C ALA A 92 3.94 -17.27 -8.85
N THR A 93 4.37 -16.00 -8.94
CA THR A 93 5.52 -15.56 -9.75
C THR A 93 6.84 -15.61 -8.96
N ASP A 94 7.96 -15.56 -9.69
CA ASP A 94 9.30 -15.62 -9.10
C ASP A 94 9.57 -14.47 -8.11
N GLY A 95 10.20 -14.81 -6.99
CA GLY A 95 10.63 -13.87 -5.96
C GLY A 95 9.65 -13.69 -4.78
N TYR A 96 8.43 -14.21 -4.86
CA TYR A 96 7.42 -14.08 -3.80
C TYR A 96 7.29 -15.31 -2.87
N THR A 97 8.25 -16.25 -2.90
CA THR A 97 8.19 -17.49 -2.09
C THR A 97 7.91 -17.22 -0.60
N GLN A 98 8.53 -16.20 -0.02
CA GLN A 98 8.29 -15.83 1.37
C GLN A 98 6.87 -15.27 1.60
N SER A 99 6.32 -14.57 0.61
CA SER A 99 4.96 -14.03 0.67
C SER A 99 3.92 -15.14 0.68
N VAL A 100 4.11 -16.20 -0.10
CA VAL A 100 3.24 -17.41 -0.07
C VAL A 100 3.22 -18.00 1.34
N HIS A 101 4.39 -18.18 1.96
CA HIS A 101 4.48 -18.72 3.32
C HIS A 101 3.81 -17.83 4.35
N ASN A 102 4.02 -16.52 4.28
CA ASN A 102 3.44 -15.57 5.23
C ASN A 102 1.93 -15.48 5.08
N LEU A 103 1.41 -15.34 3.85
CA LEU A 103 -0.02 -15.21 3.59
C LEU A 103 -0.81 -16.41 4.12
N ALA A 104 -0.25 -17.63 4.03
CA ALA A 104 -0.86 -18.84 4.57
C ALA A 104 -1.03 -18.84 6.12
N GLN A 105 -0.44 -17.89 6.84
CA GLN A 105 -0.52 -17.81 8.31
C GLN A 105 -1.54 -16.78 8.82
N LEU A 106 -2.21 -16.02 7.94
CA LEU A 106 -3.15 -14.99 8.35
C LEU A 106 -4.30 -14.81 7.35
N SER A 107 -5.29 -14.02 7.75
CA SER A 107 -6.38 -13.55 6.90
C SER A 107 -6.67 -12.09 7.22
N LEU A 108 -7.49 -11.44 6.40
CA LEU A 108 -8.01 -10.10 6.72
C LEU A 108 -8.69 -10.04 8.11
N ALA A 109 -9.30 -11.15 8.56
CA ALA A 109 -9.95 -11.23 9.86
C ALA A 109 -8.97 -11.42 11.03
N THR A 110 -7.76 -11.91 10.79
CA THR A 110 -6.74 -12.10 11.83
C THR A 110 -5.64 -11.04 11.80
N ASP A 111 -5.52 -10.26 10.73
CA ASP A 111 -4.65 -9.07 10.68
C ASP A 111 -5.10 -8.04 11.73
N ASN A 112 -4.15 -7.56 12.53
CA ASN A 112 -4.45 -6.71 13.68
C ASN A 112 -4.88 -5.28 13.32
N VAL A 113 -4.82 -4.90 12.04
CA VAL A 113 -5.15 -3.56 11.54
C VAL A 113 -6.35 -3.57 10.59
N PHE A 114 -6.55 -4.63 9.79
CA PHE A 114 -7.67 -4.72 8.86
C PHE A 114 -8.94 -5.35 9.44
N ARG A 115 -8.83 -6.16 10.50
CA ARG A 115 -9.94 -6.96 11.06
C ARG A 115 -11.19 -6.17 11.47
N ASP A 116 -11.08 -4.86 11.68
CA ASP A 116 -12.14 -3.98 12.16
C ASP A 116 -12.47 -2.82 11.19
N GLY A 117 -11.95 -2.84 9.96
CA GLY A 117 -12.15 -1.72 9.01
C GLY A 117 -11.93 -2.01 7.54
N VAL A 118 -11.64 -3.26 7.17
CA VAL A 118 -11.22 -3.65 5.80
C VAL A 118 -12.20 -3.20 4.70
N GLU A 119 -13.50 -3.11 4.97
CA GLU A 119 -14.51 -2.70 3.99
C GLU A 119 -14.22 -1.32 3.37
N SER A 120 -13.58 -0.43 4.13
CA SER A 120 -13.18 0.91 3.67
C SER A 120 -11.78 0.98 3.07
N GLN A 121 -11.03 -0.13 3.11
CA GLN A 121 -9.61 -0.20 2.79
C GLN A 121 -9.30 -1.25 1.70
N LEU A 122 -10.22 -2.17 1.42
CA LEU A 122 -10.03 -3.19 0.39
C LEU A 122 -10.09 -2.56 -0.99
N ALA A 123 -8.98 -2.62 -1.72
CA ALA A 123 -8.90 -2.08 -3.06
C ALA A 123 -9.62 -2.95 -4.08
N SER A 124 -10.21 -2.31 -5.09
CA SER A 124 -10.60 -2.98 -6.33
C SER A 124 -9.40 -3.08 -7.26
N ILE A 125 -9.20 -4.23 -7.89
CA ILE A 125 -8.07 -4.47 -8.79
C ILE A 125 -8.54 -5.07 -10.11
N THR A 126 -7.93 -4.62 -11.20
CA THR A 126 -8.04 -5.24 -12.54
C THR A 126 -6.66 -5.44 -13.14
N GLY A 127 -6.54 -6.36 -14.10
CA GLY A 127 -5.27 -6.67 -14.77
C GLY A 127 -4.81 -8.09 -14.45
N ASP A 128 -3.57 -8.38 -14.80
CA ASP A 128 -2.94 -9.69 -14.64
C ASP A 128 -1.40 -9.55 -14.60
N ASN A 129 -0.69 -10.68 -14.46
CA ASN A 129 0.77 -10.71 -14.39
C ASN A 129 1.48 -10.29 -15.69
N ASP A 130 0.80 -10.30 -16.84
CA ASP A 130 1.39 -9.96 -18.14
C ASP A 130 1.19 -8.47 -18.45
N ALA A 131 -0.01 -7.92 -18.19
CA ALA A 131 -0.38 -6.53 -18.45
C ALA A 131 -0.06 -5.59 -17.27
N GLY A 132 0.15 -6.14 -16.08
CA GLY A 132 0.22 -5.40 -14.82
C GLY A 132 -1.16 -5.11 -14.22
N TYR A 133 -1.16 -4.64 -12.98
CA TYR A 133 -2.38 -4.41 -12.20
C TYR A 133 -2.70 -2.93 -12.05
N THR A 134 -3.98 -2.60 -12.11
CA THR A 134 -4.53 -1.29 -11.71
C THR A 134 -5.27 -1.45 -10.39
N VAL A 135 -4.70 -0.86 -9.33
CA VAL A 135 -5.27 -0.87 -7.98
C VAL A 135 -6.02 0.44 -7.73
N ARG A 136 -7.27 0.36 -7.26
CA ARG A 136 -8.11 1.54 -6.98
C ARG A 136 -8.77 1.44 -5.61
N LEU A 137 -8.59 2.49 -4.82
CA LEU A 137 -9.30 2.72 -3.56
C LEU A 137 -9.88 4.14 -3.58
N THR A 138 -11.16 4.28 -3.22
CA THR A 138 -11.77 5.60 -2.99
C THR A 138 -11.72 5.90 -1.51
N VAL A 139 -11.13 7.05 -1.14
CA VAL A 139 -10.92 7.43 0.26
C VAL A 139 -11.74 8.67 0.58
N GLY A 140 -12.54 8.60 1.63
CA GLY A 140 -13.20 9.78 2.21
C GLY A 140 -12.19 10.63 2.97
N VAL A 141 -12.01 11.88 2.56
CA VAL A 141 -11.13 12.82 3.26
C VAL A 141 -11.97 13.71 4.18
N PRO A 142 -11.62 13.83 5.47
CA PRO A 142 -12.29 14.78 6.37
C PRO A 142 -12.23 16.21 5.82
N ALA A 143 -13.30 16.99 6.06
CA ALA A 143 -13.40 18.39 5.65
C ALA A 143 -12.40 19.31 6.39
#